data_AF-A0ABD1TBS2-F1
#
_entry.id   AF-A0ABD1TBS2-F1
#
_cell.length_a   1.000
_cell.length_b   1.000
_cell.length_c   1.000
_cell.angle_alpha   90.00
_cell.angle_beta   90.00
_cell.angle_gamma   90.00
#
_symmetry.space_group_name_H-M   'P 1'
#
loop_
_entity.id
_entity.type
_entity.pdbx_description
1 polymer ?
#
loop_
_entity_poly.entity_id
_entity_poly.type
_entity_poly.pdbx_seq_one_letter_code
_entity_poly.pdbx_strand_id
1 'polypeptide(L)'
;MIVGESITFHTLLPQLAINQEQCVKIQDSLEKGMEFCLVSDVKLHINAHFIGKKSKKGRDFTWVQSIGVMFGPHQLYIGANQVAKWKESMDNMLVQLDQEEITVPNDKGRTWEFPKVGLRLKRLSETNKIQIKVDEIFDIVASVVPITL
;
A
#
# COMPACT_ATOMS: atom_id res chain seq x y z
N MET A 1 -13.24 -1.59 1.26
CA MET A 1 -13.63 -0.24 1.57
C MET A 1 -12.55 -0.02 2.53
N ILE A 2 -11.42 0.44 1.98
CA ILE A 2 -10.53 1.30 2.75
C ILE A 2 -11.41 2.46 3.19
N VAL A 3 -12.19 2.17 4.24
CA VAL A 3 -12.58 3.17 5.22
C VAL A 3 -11.21 3.64 5.67
N GLY A 4 -10.90 4.88 5.33
CA GLY A 4 -9.72 5.53 5.86
C GLY A 4 -9.83 5.49 7.38
N GLU A 5 -9.22 4.50 7.99
CA GLU A 5 -8.30 4.78 9.07
C GLU A 5 -6.91 4.67 8.46
N SER A 6 -6.53 5.79 7.83
CA SER A 6 -5.19 6.20 7.44
C SER A 6 -4.24 5.09 6.98
N ILE A 7 -3.97 5.03 5.67
CA ILE A 7 -2.57 4.77 5.29
C ILE A 7 -1.81 6.01 5.79
N THR A 8 -1.34 5.94 7.03
CA THR A 8 -0.56 7.03 7.62
C THR A 8 0.84 6.88 7.04
N PHE A 9 1.19 7.75 6.09
CA PHE A 9 2.56 7.92 5.65
C PHE A 9 3.27 8.80 6.69
N HIS A 10 4.20 8.22 7.45
CA HIS A 10 5.23 9.03 8.10
C HIS A 10 6.49 8.93 7.23
N THR A 11 6.68 9.93 6.36
CA THR A 11 7.96 10.14 5.71
C THR A 11 8.83 10.93 6.67
N LEU A 12 10.02 10.42 7.00
CA LEU A 12 10.98 11.12 7.86
C LEU A 12 11.78 12.21 7.10
N LEU A 13 11.51 12.39 5.81
CA LEU A 13 12.16 13.37 4.95
C LEU A 13 11.41 14.72 5.00
N PRO A 14 12.11 15.86 5.12
CA PRO A 14 11.49 17.17 5.10
C PRO A 14 10.84 17.43 3.72
N GLN A 15 9.62 17.95 3.74
CA GLN A 15 8.80 18.29 2.57
C GLN A 15 9.63 18.80 1.39
N LEU A 16 9.66 18.05 0.29
CA LEU A 16 10.15 18.53 -0.98
C LEU A 16 9.12 18.31 -2.08
N ALA A 17 9.01 19.36 -2.89
CA ALA A 17 8.03 19.62 -3.92
C ALA A 17 7.70 18.39 -4.78
N ILE A 18 6.40 18.17 -4.99
CA ILE A 18 5.86 17.28 -6.01
C ILE A 18 6.39 17.77 -7.36
N ASN A 19 7.48 17.18 -7.87
CA ASN A 19 7.91 17.37 -9.23
C ASN A 19 7.37 16.20 -10.06
N GLN A 20 6.34 16.47 -10.89
CA GLN A 20 5.58 15.43 -11.59
C GLN A 20 6.41 14.67 -12.65
N GLU A 21 7.62 15.13 -12.98
CA GLU A 21 8.47 14.53 -14.03
C GLU A 21 9.19 13.24 -13.61
N GLN A 22 9.24 12.91 -12.31
CA GLN A 22 9.86 11.66 -11.80
C GLN A 22 8.87 10.51 -11.56
N CYS A 23 7.62 10.63 -12.04
CA CYS A 23 6.63 9.57 -11.93
C CYS A 23 7.01 8.37 -12.81
N VAL A 24 7.65 7.35 -12.23
CA VAL A 24 7.88 6.06 -12.90
C VAL A 24 6.54 5.36 -13.10
N LYS A 25 6.16 5.15 -14.35
CA LYS A 25 5.02 4.31 -14.74
C LYS A 25 5.34 2.86 -14.39
N ILE A 26 4.62 2.26 -13.45
CA ILE A 26 4.61 0.81 -13.30
C ILE A 26 3.39 0.27 -14.04
N GLN A 27 3.67 -0.23 -15.24
CA GLN A 27 2.91 -1.17 -16.07
C GLN A 27 1.44 -0.84 -16.42
N ASP A 28 1.19 -0.78 -17.73
CA ASP A 28 -0.13 -0.74 -18.34
C ASP A 28 -1.02 -1.87 -17.81
N SER A 29 -2.15 -1.53 -17.18
CA SER A 29 -3.28 -2.46 -17.10
C SER A 29 -4.57 -1.71 -17.43
N LEU A 30 -5.28 -2.27 -18.42
CA LEU A 30 -6.44 -1.69 -19.06
C LEU A 30 -7.63 -1.58 -18.10
N GLU A 31 -8.26 -0.41 -18.15
CA GLU A 31 -9.62 -0.04 -17.70
C GLU A 31 -9.96 -0.04 -16.19
N LYS A 32 -10.36 1.18 -15.74
CA LYS A 32 -10.96 1.56 -14.45
C LYS A 32 -10.08 1.48 -13.20
N GLY A 33 -8.92 2.12 -13.28
CA GLY A 33 -8.22 2.69 -12.13
C GLY A 33 -7.28 3.80 -12.61
N MET A 34 -6.92 4.72 -11.71
CA MET A 34 -5.96 5.79 -12.00
C MET A 34 -4.76 5.63 -11.07
N GLU A 35 -3.56 5.58 -11.65
CA GLU A 35 -2.30 5.60 -10.92
C GLU A 35 -1.93 7.05 -10.58
N PHE A 36 -1.58 7.31 -9.32
CA PHE A 36 -1.11 8.62 -8.88
C PHE A 36 0.21 8.48 -8.13
N CYS A 37 1.14 9.39 -8.41
CA CYS A 37 2.33 9.55 -7.59
C CYS A 37 1.97 10.33 -6.32
N LEU A 38 2.23 9.73 -5.17
CA LEU A 38 2.00 10.32 -3.85
C LEU A 38 3.28 10.95 -3.28
N VAL A 39 4.43 10.31 -3.50
CA VAL A 39 5.75 10.77 -3.06
C VAL A 39 6.75 10.56 -4.19
N SER A 40 7.55 11.58 -4.47
CA SER A 40 8.69 11.48 -5.38
C SER A 40 9.89 12.16 -4.75
N ASP A 41 10.83 11.36 -4.28
CA ASP A 41 12.10 11.77 -3.69
C ASP A 41 13.23 10.88 -4.25
N VAL A 42 14.47 11.36 -4.19
CA VAL A 42 15.66 10.64 -4.66
C VAL A 42 15.78 9.22 -4.08
N LYS A 43 15.33 9.01 -2.84
CA LYS A 43 15.43 7.71 -2.15
C LYS A 43 14.11 6.94 -2.07
N LEU A 44 12.99 7.57 -2.43
CA LEU A 44 11.67 7.05 -2.17
C LEU A 44 10.67 7.54 -3.22
N HIS A 45 10.06 6.61 -3.94
CA HIS A 45 8.88 6.90 -4.75
C HIS A 45 7.71 6.06 -4.26
N ILE A 46 6.54 6.69 -4.09
CA ILE A 46 5.30 6.00 -3.72
C ILE A 46 4.25 6.35 -4.75
N ASN A 47 3.70 5.33 -5.38
CA ASN A 47 2.54 5.42 -6.26
C ASN A 47 1.35 4.68 -5.64
N ALA A 48 0.15 5.08 -6.02
CA ALA A 48 -1.08 4.45 -5.56
C ALA A 48 -2.06 4.26 -6.71
N HIS A 49 -2.65 3.06 -6.76
CA HIS A 49 -3.75 2.74 -7.65
C HIS A 49 -5.06 3.09 -6.97
N PHE A 50 -5.81 4.03 -7.55
CA PHE A 50 -7.12 4.41 -7.03
C PHE A 50 -8.25 3.77 -7.82
N ILE A 51 -9.21 3.22 -7.07
CA ILE A 51 -10.49 2.75 -7.57
C ILE A 51 -11.61 3.67 -7.10
N GLY A 52 -12.68 3.79 -7.89
CA GLY A 52 -13.81 4.64 -7.52
C GLY A 52 -15.16 4.07 -7.91
N LYS A 53 -16.20 4.40 -7.12
CA LYS A 53 -17.59 4.06 -7.39
C LYS A 53 -18.40 5.35 -7.52
N LYS A 54 -18.95 5.56 -8.71
CA LYS A 54 -19.87 6.67 -8.97
C LYS A 54 -21.24 6.36 -8.37
N SER A 55 -21.83 7.33 -7.68
CA SER A 55 -23.16 7.22 -7.11
C SER A 55 -24.18 7.97 -7.97
N LYS A 56 -25.37 7.40 -8.16
CA LYS A 56 -26.47 8.06 -8.88
C LYS A 56 -27.29 9.01 -8.01
N LYS A 57 -27.18 8.91 -6.67
CA LYS A 57 -28.03 9.62 -5.70
C LYS A 57 -27.27 10.16 -4.48
N GLY A 58 -25.93 10.15 -4.50
CA GLY A 58 -25.09 10.51 -3.36
C GLY A 58 -23.67 10.87 -3.77
N ARG A 59 -22.75 10.95 -2.79
CA ARG A 59 -21.35 11.28 -3.03
C ARG A 59 -20.63 10.13 -3.77
N ASP A 60 -19.73 10.49 -4.67
CA ASP A 60 -18.78 9.55 -5.29
C ASP A 60 -17.71 9.14 -4.28
N PHE A 61 -17.30 7.87 -4.31
CA PHE A 61 -16.27 7.36 -3.43
C PHE A 61 -15.04 6.96 -4.23
N THR A 62 -13.87 7.30 -3.69
CA THR A 62 -12.55 6.96 -4.23
C THR A 62 -11.72 6.31 -3.13
N TRP A 63 -11.05 5.22 -3.45
CA TRP A 63 -10.24 4.42 -2.52
C TRP A 63 -8.89 4.10 -3.15
N VAL A 64 -7.85 4.02 -2.33
CA VAL A 64 -6.60 3.38 -2.72
C VAL A 64 -6.82 1.87 -2.70
N GLN A 65 -6.59 1.18 -3.80
CA GLN A 65 -6.63 -0.29 -3.85
C GLN A 65 -5.26 -0.88 -3.49
N SER A 66 -4.20 -0.24 -3.97
CA SER A 66 -2.84 -0.67 -3.75
C SER A 66 -1.87 0.50 -3.78
N ILE A 67 -0.69 0.28 -3.21
CA ILE A 67 0.45 1.17 -3.32
C ILE A 67 1.67 0.39 -3.80
N GLY A 68 2.46 1.05 -4.64
CA GLY A 68 3.80 0.63 -5.01
C GLY A 68 4.81 1.58 -4.36
N VAL A 69 5.83 1.03 -3.73
CA VAL A 69 6.90 1.76 -3.05
C VAL A 69 8.23 1.34 -3.64
N MET A 70 8.93 2.28 -4.27
CA MET A 70 10.29 2.08 -4.77
C MET A 70 11.27 2.72 -3.79
N PHE A 71 12.27 1.95 -3.34
CA PHE A 71 13.32 2.43 -2.44
C PHE A 71 14.64 1.74 -2.80
N GLY A 72 15.69 2.52 -3.06
CA GLY A 72 16.92 1.97 -3.63
C GLY A 72 16.63 1.15 -4.91
N PRO A 73 17.13 -0.09 -5.03
CA PRO A 73 16.83 -0.96 -6.17
C PRO A 73 15.57 -1.82 -5.99
N HIS A 74 14.86 -1.69 -4.86
CA HIS A 74 13.78 -2.60 -4.47
C HIS A 74 12.40 -2.01 -4.72
N GLN A 75 11.43 -2.89 -4.95
CA GLN A 75 10.03 -2.56 -5.16
C GLN A 75 9.17 -3.32 -4.16
N LEU A 76 8.37 -2.60 -3.38
CA LEU A 76 7.39 -3.16 -2.47
C LEU A 76 5.99 -2.86 -3.01
N TYR A 77 5.15 -3.87 -3.10
CA TYR A 77 3.74 -3.75 -3.42
C TYR A 77 2.89 -4.14 -2.23
N ILE A 78 1.86 -3.33 -1.93
CA ILE A 78 0.86 -3.63 -0.91
C ILE A 78 -0.50 -3.35 -1.53
N GLY A 79 -1.37 -4.37 -1.62
CA GLY A 79 -2.68 -4.25 -2.23
C GLY A 79 -3.79 -4.95 -1.46
N ALA A 80 -5.02 -4.55 -1.75
CA ALA A 80 -6.23 -5.22 -1.31
C ALA A 80 -6.71 -6.23 -2.36
N ASN A 81 -6.85 -7.50 -1.97
CA ASN A 81 -7.47 -8.53 -2.78
C ASN A 81 -8.95 -8.23 -2.99
N GLN A 82 -9.42 -8.41 -4.22
CA GLN A 82 -10.84 -8.36 -4.53
C GLN A 82 -11.49 -9.67 -4.08
N VAL A 83 -12.45 -9.57 -3.16
CA VAL A 83 -13.18 -10.72 -2.63
C VAL A 83 -14.68 -10.55 -2.82
N ALA A 84 -15.36 -11.63 -3.21
CA ALA A 84 -16.80 -11.62 -3.41
C ALA A 84 -17.58 -11.42 -2.09
N LYS A 85 -17.04 -11.93 -0.98
CA LYS A 85 -17.59 -11.75 0.37
C LYS A 85 -16.44 -11.52 1.35
N TRP A 86 -16.51 -10.41 2.07
CA TRP A 86 -15.54 -10.12 3.13
C TRP A 86 -15.78 -11.00 4.36
N LYS A 87 -14.69 -11.47 4.96
CA LYS A 87 -14.68 -12.07 6.30
C LYS A 87 -13.52 -11.47 7.08
N GLU A 88 -13.80 -10.94 8.27
CA GLU A 88 -12.78 -10.30 9.12
C GLU A 88 -11.65 -11.26 9.52
N SER A 89 -11.94 -12.56 9.60
CA SER A 89 -10.96 -13.60 9.95
C SER A 89 -10.04 -14.01 8.79
N MET A 90 -10.27 -13.52 7.57
CA MET A 90 -9.40 -13.80 6.42
C MET A 90 -8.52 -12.59 6.13
N ASP A 91 -7.26 -12.86 5.77
CA ASP A 91 -6.41 -11.80 5.25
C ASP A 91 -6.76 -11.54 3.78
N ASN A 92 -6.98 -10.27 3.47
CA ASN A 92 -7.32 -9.81 2.13
C ASN A 92 -6.25 -8.84 1.62
N MET A 93 -5.05 -8.88 2.21
CA MET A 93 -3.89 -8.15 1.67
C MET A 93 -3.04 -9.04 0.77
N LEU A 94 -2.41 -8.42 -0.22
CA LEU A 94 -1.31 -8.96 -0.99
C LEU A 94 -0.09 -8.08 -0.72
N VAL A 95 1.01 -8.69 -0.29
CA VAL A 95 2.29 -8.02 -0.09
C VAL A 95 3.33 -8.70 -0.96
N GLN A 96 4.06 -7.93 -1.75
CA GLN A 96 5.15 -8.45 -2.56
C GLN A 96 6.40 -7.59 -2.42
N LEU A 97 7.57 -8.22 -2.38
CA LEU A 97 8.87 -7.57 -2.45
C LEU A 97 9.58 -8.08 -3.70
N ASP A 98 9.99 -7.18 -4.57
CA ASP A 98 10.64 -7.48 -5.85
C ASP A 98 9.83 -8.50 -6.68
N GLN A 99 8.50 -8.32 -6.70
CA GLN A 99 7.51 -9.18 -7.35
C GLN A 99 7.32 -10.57 -6.73
N GLU A 100 8.05 -10.90 -5.66
CA GLU A 100 7.87 -12.13 -4.89
C GLU A 100 6.88 -11.90 -3.74
N GLU A 101 5.88 -12.78 -3.63
CA GLU A 101 4.87 -12.69 -2.57
C GLU A 101 5.48 -12.97 -1.18
N ILE A 102 5.17 -12.08 -0.24
CA ILE A 102 5.50 -12.27 1.16
C ILE A 102 4.27 -12.84 1.85
N THR A 103 4.34 -14.11 2.25
CA THR A 103 3.35 -14.68 3.15
C THR A 103 3.48 -14.00 4.51
N VAL A 104 2.42 -13.31 4.93
CA VAL A 104 2.34 -12.70 6.27
C VAL A 104 1.36 -13.51 7.12
N PRO A 105 1.85 -14.41 8.00
CA PRO A 105 0.98 -15.12 8.93
C PRO A 105 0.10 -14.21 9.81
N ASN A 106 -1.04 -14.74 10.24
CA ASN A 106 -1.93 -14.12 11.22
C ASN A 106 -1.36 -14.30 12.63
N ASP A 107 -0.25 -13.61 12.90
CA ASP A 107 0.49 -13.67 14.16
C ASP A 107 0.68 -12.24 14.67
N LYS A 108 -0.33 -11.73 15.40
CA LYS A 108 -0.37 -10.34 15.84
C LYS A 108 0.84 -9.99 16.70
N GLY A 109 1.52 -8.91 16.35
CA GLY A 109 2.71 -8.43 17.04
C GLY A 109 4.01 -9.00 16.48
N ARG A 110 3.96 -10.07 15.68
CA ARG A 110 5.15 -10.64 15.04
C ARG A 110 5.77 -9.66 14.05
N THR A 111 7.10 -9.70 14.01
CA THR A 111 7.92 -8.94 13.07
C THR A 111 8.72 -9.91 12.22
N TRP A 112 8.78 -9.65 10.92
CA TRP A 112 9.64 -10.30 9.95
C TRP A 112 10.67 -9.29 9.46
N GLU A 113 11.92 -9.71 9.45
CA GLU A 113 13.03 -8.88 9.00
C GLU A 113 13.55 -9.43 7.68
N PHE A 114 13.90 -8.51 6.77
CA PHE A 114 14.51 -8.79 5.50
C PHE A 114 15.85 -8.04 5.44
N PRO A 115 16.90 -8.54 6.13
CA PRO A 115 18.14 -7.77 6.35
C PRO A 115 18.83 -7.36 5.05
N LYS A 116 18.71 -8.18 4.00
CA LYS A 116 19.29 -7.89 2.68
C LYS A 116 18.76 -6.60 2.05
N VAL A 117 17.53 -6.21 2.38
CA VAL A 117 16.86 -5.03 1.83
C VAL A 117 16.57 -3.97 2.90
N GLY A 118 16.99 -4.19 4.15
CA GLY A 118 16.75 -3.28 5.27
C GLY A 118 15.27 -3.11 5.67
N LEU A 119 14.39 -4.03 5.26
CA LEU A 119 12.95 -3.94 5.47
C LEU A 119 12.51 -4.73 6.72
N ARG A 120 11.60 -4.13 7.49
CA ARG A 120 10.91 -4.77 8.61
C ARG A 120 9.42 -4.71 8.38
N LEU A 121 8.75 -5.85 8.45
CA LEU A 121 7.30 -5.98 8.37
C LEU A 121 6.79 -6.43 9.73
N LYS A 122 5.79 -5.75 10.29
CA LYS A 122 5.16 -6.10 11.56
C LYS A 122 3.65 -6.25 11.40
N ARG A 123 3.10 -7.34 11.92
CA ARG A 123 1.65 -7.56 11.99
C ARG A 123 1.07 -6.73 13.15
N LEU A 124 0.13 -5.84 12.87
CA LEU A 124 -0.47 -4.94 13.88
C LEU A 124 -1.83 -5.40 14.40
N SER A 125 -2.55 -6.22 13.64
CA SER A 125 -3.85 -6.80 14.00
C SER A 125 -3.87 -8.30 13.67
N GLU A 126 -4.94 -9.03 14.00
CA GLU A 126 -5.05 -10.46 13.66
C GLU A 126 -5.00 -10.70 12.14
N THR A 127 -5.60 -9.80 11.36
CA THR A 127 -5.63 -9.82 9.88
C THR A 127 -5.54 -8.39 9.35
N ASN A 128 -5.25 -8.24 8.05
CA ASN A 128 -5.49 -7.02 7.29
C ASN A 128 -4.75 -5.73 7.72
N LYS A 129 -3.97 -5.72 8.82
CA LYS A 129 -3.20 -4.55 9.27
C LYS A 129 -1.73 -4.86 9.53
N ILE A 130 -0.85 -4.14 8.84
CA ILE A 130 0.61 -4.27 8.94
C ILE A 130 1.29 -2.91 9.05
N GLN A 131 2.50 -2.92 9.58
CA GLN A 131 3.48 -1.84 9.48
C GLN A 131 4.65 -2.34 8.66
N ILE A 132 5.12 -1.55 7.69
CA ILE A 132 6.31 -1.85 6.92
C ILE A 132 7.25 -0.66 7.01
N LYS A 133 8.50 -0.93 7.36
CA LYS A 133 9.50 0.08 7.66
C LYS A 133 10.83 -0.24 7.00
N VAL A 134 11.47 0.78 6.45
CA VAL A 134 12.90 0.80 6.14
C VAL A 134 13.49 1.97 6.91
N ASP A 135 14.44 1.69 7.79
CA ASP A 135 14.98 2.70 8.71
C ASP A 135 15.53 3.91 7.93
N GLU A 136 15.20 5.12 8.41
CA GLU A 136 15.56 6.41 7.81
C GLU A 136 14.98 6.70 6.41
N ILE A 137 14.22 5.77 5.80
CA ILE A 137 13.55 6.01 4.51
C ILE A 137 12.05 6.20 4.69
N PHE A 138 11.34 5.20 5.22
CA PHE A 138 9.88 5.27 5.39
C PHE A 138 9.36 4.36 6.52
N ASP A 139 8.20 4.74 7.05
CA ASP A 139 7.38 3.92 7.93
C ASP A 139 5.91 4.04 7.48
N ILE A 140 5.37 2.94 6.96
CA ILE A 140 4.02 2.86 6.39
C ILE A 140 3.19 1.90 7.21
N VAL A 141 2.06 2.38 7.71
CA VAL A 141 1.00 1.52 8.26
C VAL A 141 -0.08 1.33 7.19
N ALA A 142 -0.34 0.09 6.82
CA ALA A 142 -1.37 -0.28 5.86
C ALA A 142 -2.48 -1.09 6.54
N SER A 143 -3.74 -0.73 6.25
CA SER A 143 -4.92 -1.44 6.72
C SER A 143 -5.87 -1.71 5.56
N VAL A 144 -6.17 -2.98 5.30
CA VAL A 144 -7.17 -3.42 4.34
C VAL A 144 -8.51 -3.62 5.07
N VAL A 145 -9.60 -3.26 4.42
CA VAL A 145 -10.93 -3.22 5.04
C VAL A 145 -12.03 -3.48 3.97
N PRO A 146 -13.22 -3.95 4.37
CA PRO A 146 -14.21 -4.61 3.48
C PRO A 146 -14.66 -3.81 2.27
N ILE A 147 -14.38 -4.19 1.00
CA ILE A 147 -14.90 -3.46 -0.19
C ILE A 147 -16.32 -3.93 -0.47
N THR A 148 -17.31 -3.14 -0.04
CA THR A 148 -18.70 -3.38 -0.41
C THR A 148 -18.93 -2.87 -1.83
N LEU A 149 -19.29 -3.79 -2.72
CA LEU A 149 -19.67 -3.47 -4.11
C LEU A 149 -20.95 -2.65 -4.23
#